data_AF-R6UGY4-F1
#
_entry.id   AF-R6UGY4-F1
#
_cell.length_a   1.000
_cell.length_b   1.000
_cell.length_c   1.000
_cell.angle_alpha   90.00
_cell.angle_beta   90.00
_cell.angle_gamma   90.00
#
_symmetry.space_group_name_H-M   'P 1'
#
loop_
_entity.id
_entity.type
_entity.pdbx_description
1 polymer ?
#
loop_
_entity_poly.entity_id
_entity_poly.type
_entity_poly.pdbx_seq_one_letter_code
_entity_poly.pdbx_strand_id
1 'polypeptide(L)'
;MFKNRKIPHWIFLYVVAILLVAGAVNVLMYLAVPTLPDLNAPSWLGFWGSYLGGAIGCLPALAALYDNRREARRQHEESEKSRRLAALPVMACEDNSSSFSLSEVDSLSSLTAMVFLDSVVGLHGSFNHPDPNQYREKLKQLDDSYPGVIFFDIHNIGAGPALNVTLACSNILQTKPLLLKNIGTNETRSLLLCVQIPPRSDNNYQIDFNFEITFNDIFGNTYVQKLNLNCTKEQHSLSTISIPNLC
;
A
#
# COMPACT_ATOMS: atom_id res chain seq x y z
N MET A 1 -23.08 -28.36 -7.38
CA MET A 1 -22.38 -27.20 -7.98
C MET A 1 -20.97 -27.64 -8.41
N PHE A 2 -20.86 -28.43 -9.48
CA PHE A 2 -19.56 -28.89 -10.01
C PHE A 2 -19.13 -27.98 -11.16
N LYS A 3 -18.43 -26.91 -10.81
CA LYS A 3 -17.79 -25.99 -11.76
C LYS A 3 -16.75 -26.80 -12.55
N ASN A 4 -16.83 -26.76 -13.89
CA ASN A 4 -15.93 -27.40 -14.86
C ASN A 4 -14.45 -27.34 -14.44
N ARG A 5 -14.00 -28.32 -13.64
CA ARG A 5 -12.60 -28.52 -13.29
C ARG A 5 -11.99 -29.19 -14.51
N LYS A 6 -11.35 -28.40 -15.38
CA LYS A 6 -10.48 -28.92 -16.42
C LYS A 6 -9.54 -29.92 -15.76
N ILE A 7 -9.57 -31.18 -16.21
CA ILE A 7 -8.68 -32.21 -15.70
C ILE A 7 -7.25 -31.67 -15.82
N PRO A 8 -6.47 -31.58 -14.73
CA PRO A 8 -5.16 -30.99 -14.80
C PRO A 8 -4.30 -31.81 -15.77
N HIS A 9 -3.66 -31.13 -16.73
CA HIS A 9 -2.93 -31.76 -17.84
C HIS A 9 -1.85 -32.74 -17.35
N TRP A 10 -1.38 -32.55 -16.13
CA TRP A 10 -0.40 -33.41 -15.49
C TRP A 10 -0.93 -34.82 -15.17
N ILE A 11 -2.24 -35.01 -14.91
CA ILE A 11 -2.83 -36.36 -14.75
C ILE A 11 -2.76 -37.13 -16.07
N PHE A 12 -3.06 -36.47 -17.19
CA PHE A 12 -2.95 -37.08 -18.51
C PHE A 12 -1.50 -37.50 -18.82
N LEU A 13 -0.54 -36.61 -18.54
CA LEU A 13 0.88 -36.88 -18.71
C LEU A 13 1.34 -38.06 -17.85
N TYR A 14 0.85 -38.15 -16.61
CA TYR A 14 1.13 -39.27 -15.70
C TYR A 14 0.57 -40.61 -16.22
N VAL A 15 -0.67 -40.62 -16.73
CA VAL A 15 -1.27 -41.81 -17.35
C VAL A 15 -0.51 -42.25 -18.60
N VAL A 16 -0.13 -41.30 -19.46
CA VAL A 16 0.69 -41.58 -20.65
C VAL A 16 2.04 -42.18 -20.26
N ALA A 17 2.69 -41.66 -19.22
CA ALA A 17 3.95 -42.20 -18.73
C ALA A 17 3.80 -43.64 -18.21
N ILE A 18 2.73 -43.95 -17.46
CA ILE A 18 2.45 -45.32 -16.99
C ILE A 18 2.27 -46.28 -18.17
N LEU A 19 1.52 -45.85 -19.20
CA LEU A 19 1.29 -46.65 -20.40
C LEU A 19 2.56 -46.84 -21.24
N LEU A 20 3.42 -45.82 -21.33
CA LEU A 20 4.71 -45.92 -22.02
C LEU A 20 5.65 -46.92 -21.33
N VAL A 21 5.74 -46.87 -20.01
CA VAL A 21 6.54 -47.85 -19.24
C VAL A 21 5.97 -49.25 -19.41
N ALA A 22 4.65 -49.40 -19.34
CA ALA A 22 4.00 -50.69 -19.56
C ALA A 22 4.25 -51.25 -20.98
N GLY A 23 4.13 -50.39 -22.00
CA GLY A 23 4.41 -50.74 -23.39
C GLY A 23 5.87 -51.11 -23.62
N ALA A 24 6.81 -50.35 -23.05
CA ALA A 24 8.24 -50.62 -23.14
C ALA A 24 8.60 -51.97 -22.51
N VAL A 25 8.07 -52.27 -21.31
CA VAL A 25 8.26 -53.56 -20.64
C VAL A 25 7.70 -54.70 -21.49
N ASN A 26 6.50 -54.53 -22.08
CA ASN A 26 5.89 -55.55 -22.94
C ASN A 26 6.72 -55.79 -24.23
N VAL A 27 7.23 -54.75 -24.87
CA VAL A 27 8.10 -54.87 -26.06
C VAL A 27 9.43 -55.52 -25.73
N LEU A 28 10.04 -55.17 -24.59
CA LEU A 28 11.32 -55.71 -24.17
C LEU A 28 11.24 -57.22 -23.86
N MET A 29 10.05 -57.73 -23.50
CA MET A 29 9.81 -59.16 -23.34
C MET A 29 9.74 -59.94 -24.66
N TYR A 30 9.42 -59.30 -25.78
CA TYR A 30 9.45 -59.95 -27.11
C TYR A 30 10.87 -60.03 -27.70
N LEU A 31 11.81 -59.25 -27.17
CA LEU A 31 13.22 -59.42 -27.48
C LEU A 31 13.70 -60.69 -26.77
N ALA A 32 14.21 -61.66 -27.54
CA ALA A 32 14.67 -62.96 -27.05
C ALA A 32 15.96 -62.84 -26.20
N VAL A 33 15.86 -62.15 -25.07
CA VAL A 33 16.84 -62.19 -24.00
C VAL A 33 16.55 -63.46 -23.19
N PRO A 34 17.54 -64.34 -22.94
CA PRO A 34 17.31 -65.55 -22.17
C PRO A 34 16.82 -65.18 -20.77
N THR A 35 15.55 -65.41 -20.51
CA THR A 35 14.90 -65.12 -19.22
C THR A 35 15.13 -66.28 -18.26
N LEU A 36 15.33 -65.95 -16.98
CA LEU A 36 15.48 -66.93 -15.90
C LEU A 36 14.20 -67.78 -15.75
N PRO A 37 14.28 -69.06 -15.38
CA PRO A 37 13.16 -70.00 -15.34
C PRO A 37 12.04 -69.69 -14.33
N ASP A 38 12.17 -68.62 -13.54
CA ASP A 38 11.21 -68.20 -12.49
C ASP A 38 10.13 -67.19 -12.98
N LEU A 39 10.15 -66.82 -14.26
CA LEU A 39 9.14 -65.95 -14.89
C LEU A 39 7.89 -66.74 -15.30
N ASN A 40 7.02 -66.99 -14.32
CA ASN A 40 5.73 -67.67 -14.49
C ASN A 40 4.54 -66.69 -14.41
N ALA A 41 3.36 -67.10 -14.90
CA ALA A 41 2.15 -66.26 -14.86
C ALA A 41 1.83 -65.64 -13.47
N PRO A 42 2.04 -66.32 -12.33
CA PRO A 42 1.81 -65.73 -11.01
C PRO A 42 2.78 -64.59 -10.65
N SER A 43 4.07 -64.72 -10.99
CA SER A 43 5.05 -63.66 -10.74
C SER A 43 4.78 -62.43 -11.61
N TRP A 44 4.27 -62.64 -12.82
CA TRP A 44 3.81 -61.59 -13.71
C TRP A 44 2.58 -60.84 -13.18
N LEU A 45 1.60 -61.56 -12.66
CA LEU A 45 0.41 -60.96 -12.05
C LEU A 45 0.77 -60.16 -10.79
N GLY A 46 1.73 -60.64 -9.99
CA GLY A 46 2.27 -59.89 -8.85
C GLY A 46 3.00 -58.61 -9.24
N PHE A 47 3.76 -58.63 -10.34
CA PHE A 47 4.40 -57.44 -10.91
C PHE A 47 3.36 -56.39 -11.31
N TRP A 48 2.35 -56.75 -12.12
CA TRP A 48 1.32 -55.77 -12.53
C TRP A 48 0.44 -55.30 -11.37
N GLY A 49 0.12 -56.16 -10.42
CA GLY A 49 -0.64 -55.79 -9.23
C GLY A 49 0.09 -54.76 -8.37
N SER A 50 1.40 -54.94 -8.15
CA SER A 50 2.21 -53.99 -7.40
C SER A 50 2.49 -52.70 -8.19
N TYR A 51 2.78 -52.79 -9.49
CA TYR A 51 3.02 -51.64 -10.36
C TYR A 51 1.77 -50.75 -10.51
N LEU A 52 0.63 -51.34 -10.89
CA LEU A 52 -0.63 -50.59 -11.03
C LEU A 52 -1.15 -50.13 -9.67
N GLY A 53 -1.02 -50.94 -8.63
CA GLY A 53 -1.38 -50.57 -7.26
C GLY A 53 -0.60 -49.35 -6.76
N GLY A 54 0.71 -49.32 -6.97
CA GLY A 54 1.56 -48.18 -6.62
C GLY A 54 1.26 -46.94 -7.46
N ALA A 55 1.04 -47.11 -8.77
CA ALA A 55 0.69 -46.03 -9.67
C ALA A 55 -0.66 -45.38 -9.32
N ILE A 56 -1.68 -46.19 -9.04
CA ILE A 56 -3.01 -45.73 -8.63
C ILE A 56 -2.93 -45.09 -7.23
N GLY A 57 -2.18 -45.67 -6.30
CA GLY A 57 -1.99 -45.13 -4.95
C GLY A 57 -1.25 -43.78 -4.92
N CYS A 58 -0.43 -43.49 -5.92
CA CYS A 58 0.27 -42.22 -6.05
C CYS A 58 -0.65 -41.07 -6.48
N LEU A 59 -1.71 -41.35 -7.26
CA LEU A 59 -2.67 -40.34 -7.72
C LEU A 59 -3.30 -39.49 -6.59
N PRO A 60 -3.86 -40.06 -5.51
CA PRO A 60 -4.43 -39.27 -4.41
C PRO A 60 -3.36 -38.49 -3.63
N ALA A 61 -2.17 -39.07 -3.42
CA ALA A 61 -1.07 -38.37 -2.74
C ALA A 61 -0.62 -37.13 -3.52
N LEU A 62 -0.53 -37.27 -4.84
CA LEU A 62 -0.19 -36.21 -5.74
C LEU A 62 -1.28 -35.13 -5.84
N ALA A 63 -2.55 -35.54 -5.91
CA ALA A 63 -3.68 -34.62 -5.89
C ALA A 63 -3.69 -33.79 -4.59
N ALA A 64 -3.47 -34.43 -3.43
CA ALA A 64 -3.37 -33.76 -2.15
C ALA A 64 -2.19 -32.76 -2.11
N LEU A 65 -1.03 -33.13 -2.66
CA LEU A 65 0.12 -32.23 -2.73
C LEU A 65 -0.15 -30.97 -3.57
N TYR A 66 -0.84 -31.12 -4.71
CA TYR A 66 -1.21 -29.97 -5.55
C TYR A 66 -2.24 -29.07 -4.88
N ASP A 67 -3.23 -29.65 -4.20
CA ASP A 67 -4.25 -28.87 -3.48
C ASP A 67 -3.61 -28.13 -2.30
N ASN A 68 -2.75 -28.80 -1.52
CA ASN A 68 -1.99 -28.18 -0.44
C ASN A 68 -1.12 -27.02 -0.92
N ARG A 69 -0.42 -27.17 -2.06
CA ARG A 69 0.39 -26.07 -2.62
C ARG A 69 -0.45 -24.88 -3.05
N ARG A 70 -1.63 -25.13 -3.62
CA ARG A 70 -2.55 -24.06 -4.03
C ARG A 70 -3.10 -23.33 -2.82
N GLU A 71 -3.49 -24.07 -1.80
CA GLU A 71 -4.06 -23.51 -0.58
C GLU A 71 -3.02 -22.76 0.24
N ALA A 72 -1.80 -23.29 0.35
CA ALA A 72 -0.68 -22.60 0.99
C ALA A 72 -0.41 -21.24 0.32
N ARG A 73 -0.43 -21.16 -1.02
CA ARG A 73 -0.27 -19.89 -1.73
C ARG A 73 -1.38 -18.89 -1.39
N ARG A 74 -2.63 -19.33 -1.34
CA ARG A 74 -3.77 -18.48 -0.96
C ARG A 74 -3.63 -17.98 0.47
N GLN A 75 -3.31 -18.87 1.40
CA GLN A 75 -3.09 -18.51 2.79
C GLN A 75 -1.93 -17.52 2.95
N HIS A 76 -0.85 -17.69 2.20
CA HIS A 76 0.24 -16.72 2.18
C HIS A 76 -0.22 -15.36 1.65
N GLU A 77 -0.96 -15.31 0.54
CA GLU A 77 -1.49 -14.06 -0.02
C GLU A 77 -2.46 -13.36 0.95
N GLU A 78 -3.37 -14.12 1.58
CA GLU A 78 -4.32 -13.59 2.57
C GLU A 78 -3.62 -13.14 3.84
N SER A 79 -2.62 -13.89 4.30
CA SER A 79 -1.81 -13.52 5.45
C SER A 79 -1.01 -12.25 5.19
N GLU A 80 -0.42 -12.10 4.00
CA GLU A 80 0.28 -10.87 3.63
C GLU A 80 -0.68 -9.67 3.59
N LYS A 81 -1.86 -9.81 2.97
CA LYS A 81 -2.87 -8.75 2.95
C LYS A 81 -3.31 -8.38 4.36
N SER A 82 -3.62 -9.38 5.19
CA SER A 82 -4.05 -9.17 6.58
C SER A 82 -2.95 -8.50 7.40
N ARG A 83 -1.69 -8.92 7.22
CA ARG A 83 -0.53 -8.32 7.89
C ARG A 83 -0.37 -6.85 7.50
N ARG A 84 -0.52 -6.50 6.22
CA ARG A 84 -0.44 -5.11 5.74
C ARG A 84 -1.57 -4.26 6.31
N LEU A 85 -2.81 -4.75 6.26
CA LEU A 85 -3.97 -4.03 6.80
C LEU A 85 -3.87 -3.80 8.31
N ALA A 86 -3.29 -4.75 9.06
CA ALA A 86 -3.09 -4.63 10.50
C ALA A 86 -2.11 -3.52 10.91
N ALA A 87 -1.25 -3.06 10.00
CA ALA A 87 -0.30 -1.97 10.27
C ALA A 87 -0.49 -0.78 9.33
N LEU A 88 -1.64 -0.68 8.67
CA LEU A 88 -1.91 0.39 7.71
C LEU A 88 -1.97 1.74 8.45
N PRO A 89 -1.08 2.69 8.13
CA PRO A 89 -1.23 4.07 8.56
C PRO A 89 -2.34 4.75 7.76
N VAL A 90 -3.11 5.60 8.43
CA VAL A 90 -4.21 6.34 7.81
C VAL A 90 -4.18 7.75 8.36
N MET A 91 -4.03 8.74 7.48
CA MET A 91 -4.06 10.14 7.86
C MET A 91 -5.48 10.67 7.84
N ALA A 92 -5.85 11.32 8.93
CA ALA A 92 -6.94 12.26 9.01
C ALA A 92 -6.36 13.68 8.97
N CYS A 93 -7.06 14.58 8.28
CA CYS A 93 -6.68 15.97 8.19
C CYS A 93 -7.83 16.84 8.69
N GLU A 94 -7.52 17.75 9.60
CA GLU A 94 -8.49 18.64 10.23
C GLU A 94 -8.06 20.09 10.05
N ASP A 95 -9.04 20.94 9.77
CA ASP A 95 -8.88 22.38 9.68
C ASP A 95 -9.32 23.02 11.00
N ASN A 96 -8.35 23.51 11.75
CA ASN A 96 -8.53 24.12 13.07
C ASN A 96 -8.35 25.65 13.01
N SER A 97 -8.52 26.25 11.83
CA SER A 97 -8.31 27.69 11.61
C SER A 97 -9.38 28.56 12.26
N SER A 98 -10.63 28.09 12.39
CA SER A 98 -11.70 28.86 13.04
C SER A 98 -11.51 29.03 14.55
N SER A 99 -10.76 28.12 15.18
CA SER A 99 -10.34 28.21 16.58
C SER A 99 -9.00 28.94 16.76
N PHE A 100 -8.27 29.24 15.67
CA PHE A 100 -6.94 29.81 15.77
C PHE A 100 -6.99 31.32 16.01
N SER A 101 -6.80 31.73 17.26
CA SER A 101 -6.47 33.12 17.57
C SER A 101 -4.96 33.31 17.61
N LEU A 102 -4.45 34.40 17.03
CA LEU A 102 -3.03 34.79 17.12
C LEU A 102 -2.54 34.95 18.58
N SER A 103 -3.47 35.07 19.54
CA SER A 103 -3.22 35.09 20.99
C SER A 103 -2.89 33.72 21.60
N GLU A 104 -3.24 32.62 20.92
CA GLU A 104 -3.14 31.23 21.40
C GLU A 104 -1.95 30.47 20.79
N VAL A 105 -1.01 31.19 20.17
CA VAL A 105 0.23 30.60 19.63
C VAL A 105 1.05 29.91 20.73
N ASP A 106 0.88 30.27 21.99
CA ASP A 106 1.60 29.66 23.12
C ASP A 106 1.10 28.23 23.44
N SER A 107 -0.11 27.86 22.98
CA SER A 107 -0.64 26.49 23.06
C SER A 107 -0.13 25.55 21.96
N LEU A 108 0.63 26.05 21.00
CA LEU A 108 1.11 25.32 19.82
C LEU A 108 2.32 24.40 20.08
N SER A 109 2.31 23.67 21.19
CA SER A 109 3.35 22.66 21.47
C SER A 109 3.46 21.57 20.39
N SER A 110 2.41 21.39 19.57
CA SER A 110 2.33 20.44 18.44
C SER A 110 2.74 21.04 17.09
N LEU A 111 3.02 22.36 17.00
CA LEU A 111 3.37 23.01 15.75
C LEU A 111 4.74 22.52 15.25
N THR A 112 4.71 21.92 14.07
CA THR A 112 5.89 21.33 13.45
C THR A 112 6.63 22.34 12.59
N ALA A 113 5.89 23.13 11.82
CA ALA A 113 6.45 24.18 10.97
C ALA A 113 5.36 25.16 10.52
N MET A 114 5.81 26.36 10.17
CA MET A 114 5.08 27.32 9.36
C MET A 114 5.59 27.21 7.92
N VAL A 115 4.69 27.16 6.95
CA VAL A 115 5.00 26.88 5.55
C VAL A 115 4.25 27.86 4.66
N PHE A 116 4.93 28.38 3.64
CA PHE A 116 4.31 29.29 2.68
C PHE A 116 3.74 28.51 1.50
N LEU A 117 2.59 28.97 1.02
CA LEU A 117 1.86 28.35 -0.08
C LEU A 117 1.55 29.42 -1.13
N ASP A 118 2.04 29.21 -2.36
CA ASP A 118 1.79 30.08 -3.51
C ASP A 118 1.25 29.26 -4.69
N SER A 119 0.37 29.87 -5.48
CA SER A 119 -0.12 29.39 -6.76
C SER A 119 0.97 29.04 -7.80
N VAL A 120 2.15 29.67 -7.73
CA VAL A 120 3.22 29.46 -8.72
C VAL A 120 4.20 28.35 -8.30
N VAL A 121 4.64 28.37 -7.04
CA VAL A 121 5.68 27.47 -6.52
C VAL A 121 5.10 26.34 -5.66
N GLY A 122 3.87 26.49 -5.17
CA GLY A 122 3.24 25.57 -4.23
C GLY A 122 3.79 25.78 -2.82
N LEU A 123 4.02 24.67 -2.10
CA LEU A 123 4.62 24.64 -0.78
C LEU A 123 6.10 25.00 -0.89
N HIS A 124 6.49 26.10 -0.25
CA HIS A 124 7.85 26.57 -0.25
C HIS A 124 8.14 27.31 1.05
N GLY A 125 9.43 27.39 1.42
CA GLY A 125 9.86 28.07 2.64
C GLY A 125 9.25 27.45 3.91
N SER A 126 10.03 26.68 4.66
CA SER A 126 9.62 26.19 5.97
C SER A 126 10.31 27.01 7.06
N PHE A 127 9.53 27.62 7.94
CA PHE A 127 10.02 28.21 9.17
C PHE A 127 9.75 27.26 10.34
N ASN A 128 10.81 26.87 11.04
CA ASN A 128 10.75 26.01 12.21
C ASN A 128 11.59 26.64 13.32
N HIS A 129 10.96 26.93 14.45
CA HIS A 129 11.63 27.51 15.60
C HIS A 129 11.06 26.88 16.89
N PRO A 130 11.89 26.56 17.90
CA PRO A 130 11.40 25.95 19.14
C PRO A 130 10.56 26.90 20.01
N ASP A 131 10.77 28.22 19.88
CA ASP A 131 10.01 29.25 20.60
C ASP A 131 8.75 29.66 19.80
N PRO A 132 7.53 29.46 20.33
CA PRO A 132 6.28 29.88 19.72
C PRO A 132 6.20 31.39 19.41
N ASN A 133 6.86 32.23 20.21
CA ASN A 133 6.82 33.68 20.01
C ASN A 133 7.43 34.13 18.69
N GLN A 134 8.43 33.38 18.20
CA GLN A 134 9.07 33.66 16.92
C GLN A 134 8.12 33.47 15.74
N TYR A 135 7.13 32.59 15.84
CA TYR A 135 6.08 32.47 14.82
C TYR A 135 5.19 33.71 14.79
N ARG A 136 4.87 34.30 15.95
CA ARG A 136 4.11 35.57 16.01
C ARG A 136 4.88 36.72 15.37
N GLU A 137 6.17 36.82 15.67
CA GLU A 137 7.03 37.85 15.06
C GLU A 137 7.10 37.66 13.54
N LYS A 138 7.22 36.41 13.08
CA LYS A 138 7.22 36.11 11.64
C LYS A 138 5.89 36.43 10.96
N LEU A 139 4.77 36.16 11.64
CA LEU A 139 3.43 36.54 11.19
C LEU A 139 3.23 38.06 11.11
N LYS A 140 3.79 38.83 12.05
CA LYS A 140 3.76 40.31 11.99
C LYS A 140 4.63 40.89 10.87
N GLN A 141 5.65 40.16 10.44
CA GLN A 141 6.52 40.55 9.32
C GLN A 141 5.94 40.18 7.95
N LEU A 142 4.86 39.38 7.91
CA LEU A 142 4.18 39.06 6.66
C LEU A 142 3.43 40.28 6.16
N ASP A 143 3.59 40.56 4.88
CA ASP A 143 2.92 41.64 4.18
C ASP A 143 1.46 41.26 3.85
N ASP A 144 0.66 42.24 3.42
CA ASP A 144 -0.76 42.08 3.03
C ASP A 144 -0.99 41.07 1.88
N SER A 145 0.10 40.58 1.27
CA SER A 145 0.10 39.52 0.25
C SER A 145 -0.27 38.13 0.81
N TYR A 146 -0.33 37.96 2.13
CA TYR A 146 -0.73 36.71 2.80
C TYR A 146 -2.01 36.92 3.63
N PRO A 147 -3.17 37.09 2.99
CA PRO A 147 -4.40 37.44 3.70
C PRO A 147 -4.96 36.29 4.56
N GLY A 148 -4.52 35.05 4.34
CA GLY A 148 -5.03 33.87 5.02
C GLY A 148 -3.94 33.04 5.67
N VAL A 149 -4.14 32.73 6.95
CA VAL A 149 -3.36 31.76 7.71
C VAL A 149 -4.27 30.59 8.06
N ILE A 150 -3.87 29.39 7.67
CA ILE A 150 -4.65 28.16 7.86
C ILE A 150 -3.88 27.26 8.82
N PHE A 151 -4.55 26.82 9.88
CA PHE A 151 -4.00 25.89 10.84
C PHE A 151 -4.48 24.47 10.53
N PHE A 152 -3.53 23.61 10.16
CA PHE A 152 -3.78 22.32 9.54
C PHE A 152 -3.17 21.20 10.38
N ASP A 153 -4.02 20.31 10.88
CA ASP A 153 -3.60 19.17 11.69
C ASP A 153 -3.63 17.88 10.87
N ILE A 154 -2.53 17.14 10.92
CA ILE A 154 -2.40 15.81 10.32
C ILE A 154 -2.29 14.81 11.46
N HIS A 155 -3.31 13.97 11.61
CA HIS A 155 -3.40 12.96 12.66
C HIS A 155 -3.36 11.55 12.05
N ASN A 156 -2.52 10.68 12.59
CA ASN A 156 -2.51 9.28 12.18
C ASN A 156 -3.54 8.47 12.97
N ILE A 157 -4.70 8.21 12.36
CA ILE A 157 -5.79 7.35 12.86
C ILE A 157 -5.61 5.87 12.48
N GLY A 158 -4.55 5.53 11.76
CA GLY A 158 -4.25 4.17 11.35
C GLY A 158 -3.74 3.29 12.49
N ALA A 159 -3.65 1.99 12.23
CA ALA A 159 -3.15 1.04 13.23
C ALA A 159 -1.61 1.11 13.38
N GLY A 160 -0.90 1.39 12.28
CA GLY A 160 0.56 1.47 12.26
C GLY A 160 1.10 2.90 12.23
N PRO A 161 2.38 3.08 12.60
CA PRO A 161 3.05 4.37 12.45
C PRO A 161 3.31 4.67 10.96
N ALA A 162 3.22 5.94 10.60
CA ALA A 162 3.56 6.43 9.28
C ALA A 162 4.99 6.93 9.25
N LEU A 163 5.80 6.36 8.36
CA LEU A 163 7.22 6.67 8.22
C LEU A 163 7.45 7.58 7.03
N ASN A 164 8.42 8.48 7.14
CA ASN A 164 8.82 9.42 6.08
C ASN A 164 7.64 10.18 5.47
N VAL A 165 6.76 10.74 6.32
CA VAL A 165 5.59 11.47 5.86
C VAL A 165 6.05 12.73 5.13
N THR A 166 5.57 12.88 3.90
CA THR A 166 5.85 14.03 3.05
C THR A 166 4.55 14.63 2.54
N LEU A 167 4.53 15.95 2.39
CA LEU A 167 3.41 16.72 1.87
C LEU A 167 3.88 17.47 0.62
N ALA A 168 3.16 17.28 -0.48
CA ALA A 168 3.40 17.98 -1.74
C ALA A 168 2.10 18.57 -2.28
N CYS A 169 2.20 19.57 -3.15
CA CYS A 169 1.06 20.06 -3.92
C CYS A 169 1.16 19.48 -5.33
N SER A 170 0.27 18.55 -5.67
CA SER A 170 0.30 17.77 -6.90
C SER A 170 -0.07 18.56 -8.17
N ASN A 171 -0.85 19.64 -8.03
CA ASN A 171 -1.25 20.49 -9.15
C ASN A 171 -0.21 21.57 -9.51
N ILE A 172 0.86 21.73 -8.71
CA ILE A 172 1.90 22.73 -8.93
C ILE A 172 3.26 22.02 -8.96
N LEU A 173 4.12 22.34 -9.93
CA LEU A 173 5.42 21.70 -10.05
C LEU A 173 6.34 22.13 -8.90
N GLN A 174 6.58 21.22 -7.95
CA GLN A 174 7.44 21.47 -6.80
C GLN A 174 8.83 20.85 -7.00
N THR A 175 9.87 21.57 -6.58
CA THR A 175 11.25 21.08 -6.59
C THR A 175 11.52 20.07 -5.47
N LYS A 176 10.83 20.18 -4.33
CA LYS A 176 10.98 19.25 -3.21
C LYS A 176 9.72 19.21 -2.34
N PRO A 177 9.20 18.01 -1.99
CA PRO A 177 8.09 17.91 -1.05
C PRO A 177 8.51 18.31 0.37
N LEU A 178 7.57 18.82 1.15
CA LEU A 178 7.76 19.15 2.55
C LEU A 178 7.87 17.86 3.37
N LEU A 179 8.97 17.70 4.13
CA LEU A 179 9.16 16.55 5.00
C LEU A 179 8.57 16.82 6.40
N LEU A 180 7.60 16.00 6.80
CA LEU A 180 6.90 16.08 8.08
C LEU A 180 7.45 15.11 9.14
N LYS A 181 8.49 14.35 8.80
CA LYS A 181 9.10 13.28 9.61
C LYS A 181 8.13 12.12 9.82
N ASN A 182 8.37 11.31 10.84
CA ASN A 182 7.53 10.17 11.18
C ASN A 182 6.36 10.63 12.06
N ILE A 183 5.20 10.00 11.87
CA ILE A 183 4.00 10.23 12.67
C ILE A 183 3.60 8.90 13.28
N GLY A 184 3.76 8.77 14.61
CA GLY A 184 3.35 7.59 15.36
C GLY A 184 1.85 7.35 15.31
N THR A 185 1.41 6.19 15.79
CA THR A 185 -0.02 5.89 15.93
C THR A 185 -0.66 6.87 16.93
N ASN A 186 -1.78 7.47 16.56
CA ASN A 186 -2.48 8.52 17.31
C ASN A 186 -1.63 9.78 17.59
N GLU A 187 -0.55 9.99 16.84
CA GLU A 187 0.23 11.23 16.91
C GLU A 187 -0.35 12.27 15.93
N THR A 188 -0.30 13.54 16.33
CA THR A 188 -0.73 14.66 15.50
C THR A 188 0.45 15.56 15.20
N ARG A 189 0.53 16.00 13.94
CA ARG A 189 1.48 17.02 13.48
C ARG A 189 0.70 18.22 12.97
N SER A 190 0.94 19.36 13.59
CA SER A 190 0.30 20.62 13.23
C SER A 190 1.19 21.43 12.30
N LEU A 191 0.58 22.03 11.28
CA LEU A 191 1.22 22.92 10.31
C LEU A 191 0.48 24.24 10.22
N LEU A 192 1.24 25.32 10.12
CA LEU A 192 0.68 26.65 9.85
C LEU A 192 0.93 26.99 8.38
N LEU A 193 -0.11 26.97 7.56
CA LEU A 193 -0.05 27.28 6.13
C LEU A 193 -0.35 28.76 5.92
N CYS A 194 0.61 29.49 5.37
CA CYS A 194 0.46 30.90 5.00
C CYS A 194 0.20 30.98 3.50
N VAL A 195 -1.04 31.28 3.12
CA VAL A 195 -1.47 31.27 1.72
C VAL A 195 -1.25 32.64 1.12
N GLN A 196 -0.44 32.69 0.06
CA GLN A 196 -0.23 33.90 -0.72
C GLN A 196 -1.38 34.08 -1.70
N ILE A 197 -2.08 35.21 -1.60
CA ILE A 197 -3.13 35.60 -2.53
C ILE A 197 -2.74 36.98 -3.07
N PRO A 198 -2.67 37.17 -4.39
CA PRO A 198 -2.28 38.46 -4.95
C PRO A 198 -3.19 39.60 -4.42
N PRO A 199 -2.64 40.75 -4.01
CA PRO A 199 -3.43 41.81 -3.36
C PRO A 199 -4.48 42.43 -4.29
N ARG A 200 -4.28 42.33 -5.61
CA ARG A 200 -5.21 42.82 -6.65
C ARG A 200 -6.36 41.85 -6.96
N SER A 201 -6.47 40.74 -6.23
CA SER A 201 -7.51 39.75 -6.44
C SER A 201 -8.85 40.23 -5.89
N ASP A 202 -9.90 40.13 -6.70
CA ASP A 202 -11.29 40.35 -6.29
C ASP A 202 -11.78 39.20 -5.38
N ASN A 203 -12.91 39.40 -4.70
CA ASN A 203 -13.50 38.40 -3.81
C ASN A 203 -13.93 37.10 -4.52
N ASN A 204 -14.01 37.10 -5.86
CA ASN A 204 -14.30 35.92 -6.68
C ASN A 204 -13.05 35.11 -7.03
N TYR A 205 -11.86 35.56 -6.61
CA TYR A 205 -10.63 34.83 -6.86
C TYR A 205 -10.57 33.56 -5.99
N GLN A 206 -10.44 32.42 -6.65
CA GLN A 206 -10.35 31.11 -6.02
C GLN A 206 -9.05 30.44 -6.48
N ILE A 207 -8.34 29.84 -5.53
CA ILE A 207 -7.20 28.98 -5.81
C ILE A 207 -7.46 27.62 -5.18
N ASP A 208 -7.26 26.57 -5.96
CA ASP A 208 -7.28 25.19 -5.49
C ASP A 208 -5.85 24.68 -5.31
N PHE A 209 -5.58 24.03 -4.19
CA PHE A 209 -4.32 23.37 -3.87
C PHE A 209 -4.57 21.88 -3.63
N ASN A 210 -4.12 21.04 -4.56
CA ASN A 210 -4.27 19.59 -4.44
C ASN A 210 -3.10 19.01 -3.67
N PHE A 211 -3.25 18.84 -2.37
CA PHE A 211 -2.26 18.19 -1.53
C PHE A 211 -2.22 16.68 -1.72
N GLU A 212 -0.99 16.16 -1.69
CA GLU A 212 -0.67 14.75 -1.77
C GLU A 212 0.24 14.43 -0.58
N ILE A 213 -0.25 13.58 0.32
CA ILE A 213 0.47 13.10 1.50
C ILE A 213 1.00 11.72 1.17
N THR A 214 2.32 11.59 1.13
CA THR A 214 3.01 10.32 0.83
C THR A 214 3.71 9.83 2.09
N PHE A 215 3.51 8.56 2.43
CA PHE A 215 4.09 7.94 3.63
C PHE A 215 4.30 6.44 3.45
N ASN A 216 5.18 5.86 4.26
CA ASN A 216 5.47 4.43 4.25
C ASN A 216 4.94 3.75 5.51
N ASP A 217 4.53 2.49 5.41
CA ASP A 217 4.29 1.64 6.57
C ASP A 217 5.59 1.00 7.11
N ILE A 218 5.48 0.29 8.22
CA ILE A 218 6.59 -0.46 8.85
C ILE A 218 7.14 -1.59 7.97
N PHE A 219 6.40 -2.03 6.96
CA PHE A 219 6.81 -3.07 6.01
C PHE A 219 7.44 -2.47 4.74
N GLY A 220 7.54 -1.15 4.65
CA GLY A 220 8.12 -0.44 3.51
C GLY A 220 7.16 -0.23 2.33
N ASN A 221 5.87 -0.50 2.48
CA ASN A 221 4.89 -0.16 1.43
C ASN A 221 4.63 1.35 1.44
N THR A 222 4.57 1.96 0.27
CA THR A 222 4.31 3.39 0.12
C THR A 222 2.84 3.63 -0.21
N TYR A 223 2.23 4.57 0.51
CA TYR A 223 0.85 4.99 0.34
C TYR A 223 0.77 6.47 0.05
N VAL A 224 -0.31 6.83 -0.65
CA VAL A 224 -0.65 8.21 -1.00
C VAL A 224 -2.09 8.50 -0.62
N GLN A 225 -2.30 9.63 0.06
CA GLN A 225 -3.62 10.22 0.31
C GLN A 225 -3.69 11.61 -0.32
N LYS A 226 -4.84 11.94 -0.87
CA LYS A 226 -5.09 13.20 -1.58
C LYS A 226 -6.13 14.02 -0.87
N LEU A 227 -5.95 15.33 -0.94
CA LEU A 227 -6.76 16.32 -0.26
C LEU A 227 -6.76 17.58 -1.12
N ASN A 228 -7.89 18.27 -1.22
CA ASN A 228 -7.97 19.56 -1.89
C ASN A 228 -8.24 20.65 -0.85
N LEU A 229 -7.48 21.73 -0.94
CA LEU A 229 -7.70 22.96 -0.21
C LEU A 229 -8.13 24.03 -1.21
N ASN A 230 -9.37 24.49 -1.10
CA ASN A 230 -9.86 25.63 -1.86
C ASN A 230 -9.77 26.89 -1.00
N CYS A 231 -9.05 27.89 -1.49
CA CYS A 231 -8.85 29.17 -0.82
C CYS A 231 -9.47 30.29 -1.64
N THR A 232 -10.19 31.15 -0.94
CA THR A 232 -10.62 32.48 -1.39
C THR A 232 -9.95 33.54 -0.52
N LYS A 233 -10.17 34.82 -0.83
CA LYS A 233 -9.57 35.92 -0.07
C LYS A 233 -9.98 35.96 1.40
N GLU A 234 -11.20 35.52 1.72
CA GLU A 234 -11.79 35.63 3.07
C GLU A 234 -12.09 34.27 3.71
N GLN A 235 -12.17 33.21 2.92
CA GLN A 235 -12.60 31.88 3.35
C GLN A 235 -11.74 30.80 2.73
N HIS A 236 -11.59 29.69 3.42
CA HIS A 236 -11.01 28.46 2.88
C HIS A 236 -11.93 27.28 3.20
N SER A 237 -11.79 26.21 2.41
CA SER A 237 -12.50 24.97 2.64
C SER A 237 -11.60 23.78 2.31
N LEU A 238 -11.69 22.76 3.17
CA LEU A 238 -10.91 21.55 3.06
C LEU A 238 -11.81 20.40 2.59
N SER A 239 -11.41 19.70 1.53
CA SER A 239 -12.13 18.51 1.07
C SER A 239 -11.91 17.34 2.02
N THR A 240 -12.78 16.33 1.95
CA THR A 240 -12.51 15.04 2.61
C THR A 240 -11.23 14.42 2.03
N ILE A 241 -10.34 13.96 2.91
CA ILE A 241 -9.12 13.25 2.52
C ILE A 241 -9.47 11.89 1.89
N SER A 242 -8.75 11.51 0.84
CA SER A 242 -8.94 10.21 0.20
C SER A 242 -8.47 9.06 1.10
N ILE A 243 -8.99 7.86 0.86
CA ILE A 243 -8.41 6.64 1.44
C ILE A 243 -6.95 6.45 0.99
N PRO A 244 -6.09 5.82 1.80
CA PRO A 244 -4.72 5.49 1.41
C PRO A 244 -4.70 4.56 0.21
N ASN A 245 -4.06 5.00 -0.87
CA ASN A 245 -3.83 4.18 -2.06
C ASN A 245 -2.38 3.69 -2.06
N LEU A 246 -2.20 2.40 -2.31
CA LEU A 246 -0.88 1.78 -2.47
C LEU A 246 -0.28 2.21 -3.82
N CYS A 247 0.97 2.68 -3.80
CA CYS A 247 1.73 3.03 -5.01
C CYS A 247 2.46 1.85 -5.64
#